data_AF-A0A6M5YY77-F1
#
_entry.id   AF-A0A6M5YY77-F1
#
_cell.length_a   1.000
_cell.length_b   1.000
_cell.length_c   1.000
_cell.angle_alpha   90.00
_cell.angle_beta   90.00
_cell.angle_gamma   90.00
#
_symmetry.space_group_name_H-M   'P 1'
#
loop_
_entity.id
_entity.type
_entity.pdbx_description
1 polymer ?
#
loop_
_entity_poly.entity_id
_entity_poly.type
_entity_poly.pdbx_seq_one_letter_code
_entity_poly.pdbx_strand_id
1 'polypeptide(L)'
;MSAVAVVLVAVVVYLATRGDKKKDETAKSEPAAGGVPVVPPGPPPIGPPGPPPIVPPLPPVAPPGPDGADKSVWPAPERSDFGLKVELSAPAAKQDKDGVIHVSAGSPMTVHVKTDRDCRVSIWIIEANGHTTRVFPNDDDTDDRVRAGEERVVPGNDKYELVTTRTEGAGVDRLRVLATTGEPPAFPPGAKSGRFTEFAGPDAERLASAVRGAIIKKTGGGAPAPLAQAELRFHVK
;
A
#
# COMPACT_ATOMS: atom_id res chain seq x y z
N MET A 1 48.32 13.48 17.86
CA MET A 1 48.18 13.41 16.39
C MET A 1 46.73 13.06 16.10
N SER A 2 45.89 14.04 15.81
CA SER A 2 44.47 13.85 15.53
C SER A 2 44.22 14.07 14.04
N ALA A 3 43.74 13.03 13.37
CA ALA A 3 43.35 13.10 11.96
C ALA A 3 41.92 13.62 11.86
N VAL A 4 41.76 14.77 11.22
CA VAL A 4 40.47 15.35 10.82
C VAL A 4 40.14 14.79 9.44
N ALA A 5 39.09 14.00 9.34
CA ALA A 5 38.55 13.54 8.07
C ALA A 5 37.65 14.63 7.47
N VAL A 6 38.08 15.20 6.34
CA VAL A 6 37.30 16.13 5.53
C VAL A 6 36.37 15.32 4.64
N VAL A 7 35.06 15.47 4.82
CA VAL A 7 34.04 14.91 3.92
C VAL A 7 33.74 15.94 2.85
N LEU A 8 34.04 15.58 1.60
CA LEU A 8 33.73 16.34 0.39
C LEU A 8 32.25 16.12 0.03
N VAL A 9 31.45 17.19 -0.01
CA VAL A 9 30.08 17.16 -0.53
C VAL A 9 30.11 17.67 -1.97
N ALA A 10 29.88 16.78 -2.93
CA ALA A 10 29.68 17.14 -4.33
C ALA A 10 28.20 17.47 -4.55
N VAL A 11 27.89 18.73 -4.82
CA VAL A 11 26.57 19.19 -5.25
C VAL A 11 26.53 19.15 -6.77
N VAL A 12 25.77 18.22 -7.34
CA VAL A 12 25.48 18.20 -8.78
C VAL A 12 24.18 18.96 -9.00
N VAL A 13 24.30 20.16 -9.59
CA VAL A 13 23.17 20.98 -10.04
C VAL A 13 22.76 20.50 -11.44
N TYR A 14 21.55 19.97 -11.58
CA TYR A 14 20.98 19.62 -12.87
C TYR A 14 20.03 20.74 -13.33
N LEU A 15 20.47 21.54 -14.30
CA LEU A 15 19.64 22.53 -15.00
C LEU A 15 18.93 21.83 -16.17
N ALA A 16 17.63 21.61 -16.06
CA ALA A 16 16.79 21.12 -17.15
C ALA A 16 16.27 22.27 -18.01
N THR A 17 16.67 22.28 -19.28
CA THR A 17 16.18 23.17 -20.34
C THR A 17 14.74 22.84 -20.72
N ARG A 18 13.81 23.80 -20.57
CA ARG A 18 12.45 23.75 -21.11
C ARG A 18 12.47 23.99 -22.62
N GLY A 19 11.97 23.04 -23.40
CA GLY A 19 11.67 23.21 -24.82
C GLY A 19 10.16 23.44 -25.02
N ASP A 20 9.81 24.64 -25.45
CA ASP A 20 8.49 25.00 -25.98
C ASP A 20 8.22 24.30 -27.32
N LYS A 21 7.10 23.57 -27.42
CA LYS A 21 6.43 23.27 -28.69
C LYS A 21 4.92 23.35 -28.52
N LYS A 22 4.35 24.52 -28.82
CA LYS A 22 2.95 24.66 -29.23
C LYS A 22 2.82 24.14 -30.66
N LYS A 23 1.87 23.23 -30.89
CA LYS A 23 1.35 22.96 -32.23
C LYS A 23 -0.16 23.09 -32.15
N ASP A 24 -0.66 24.13 -32.81
CA ASP A 24 -2.06 24.32 -33.16
C ASP A 24 -2.54 23.16 -34.03
N GLU A 25 -3.68 22.56 -33.71
CA GLU A 25 -4.45 21.79 -34.67
C GLU A 25 -5.95 22.04 -34.51
N THR A 26 -6.44 22.82 -35.47
CA THR A 26 -7.81 23.21 -35.73
C THR A 26 -8.67 21.99 -36.07
N ALA A 27 -9.64 21.64 -35.21
CA ALA A 27 -10.67 20.67 -35.53
C ALA A 27 -12.00 21.35 -35.91
N LYS A 28 -12.26 21.25 -37.21
CA LYS A 28 -13.47 21.48 -37.99
C LYS A 28 -14.78 21.06 -37.29
N SER A 29 -15.70 22.00 -37.18
CA SER A 29 -17.06 21.82 -36.71
C SER A 29 -17.91 21.11 -37.77
N GLU A 30 -18.61 20.05 -37.38
CA GLU A 30 -19.60 19.33 -38.20
C GLU A 30 -21.02 19.71 -37.73
N PRO A 31 -22.00 19.94 -38.64
CA PRO A 31 -23.31 20.44 -38.28
C PRO A 31 -24.22 19.35 -37.69
N ALA A 32 -24.83 19.69 -36.56
CA ALA A 32 -25.79 18.86 -35.84
C ALA A 32 -27.08 18.63 -36.63
N ALA A 33 -27.40 17.36 -36.89
CA ALA A 33 -28.73 16.95 -37.32
C ALA A 33 -29.70 17.00 -36.13
N GLY A 34 -30.77 17.77 -36.27
CA GLY A 34 -31.82 17.91 -35.26
C GLY A 34 -32.60 16.60 -35.06
N GLY A 35 -32.32 15.94 -33.95
CA GLY A 35 -33.18 14.91 -33.37
C GLY A 35 -34.26 15.55 -32.50
N VAL A 36 -35.52 15.18 -32.73
CA VAL A 36 -36.67 15.61 -31.91
C VAL A 36 -36.46 15.08 -30.48
N PRO A 37 -36.57 15.91 -29.43
CA PRO A 37 -36.40 15.46 -28.05
C PRO A 37 -37.55 14.52 -27.67
N VAL A 38 -37.23 13.23 -27.54
CA VAL A 38 -38.12 12.28 -26.87
C VAL A 38 -38.04 12.58 -25.38
N VAL A 39 -39.09 13.20 -24.84
CA VAL A 39 -39.22 13.45 -23.40
C VAL A 39 -39.36 12.09 -22.70
N PRO A 40 -38.39 11.66 -21.88
CA PRO A 40 -38.53 10.42 -21.13
C PRO A 40 -39.70 10.55 -20.14
N PRO A 41 -40.48 9.48 -19.92
CA PRO A 41 -41.53 9.48 -18.89
C PRO A 41 -40.91 9.86 -17.54
N GLY A 42 -41.56 10.78 -16.84
CA GLY A 42 -41.10 11.26 -15.55
C GLY A 42 -40.93 10.12 -14.54
N PRO A 43 -39.96 10.21 -13.63
CA PRO A 43 -39.77 9.20 -12.60
C PRO A 43 -41.05 9.05 -11.76
N PRO A 44 -41.38 7.83 -11.32
CA PRO A 44 -42.48 7.62 -10.39
C PRO A 44 -42.27 8.45 -9.11
N PRO A 45 -43.36 8.90 -8.45
CA PRO A 45 -43.27 9.66 -7.22
C PRO A 45 -42.46 8.90 -6.17
N ILE A 46 -41.41 9.54 -5.65
CA ILE A 46 -40.61 9.03 -4.55
C ILE A 46 -41.51 9.03 -3.31
N GLY A 47 -41.87 7.84 -2.83
CA GLY A 47 -42.60 7.68 -1.58
C GLY A 47 -41.81 8.25 -0.39
N PRO A 48 -42.48 8.57 0.72
CA PRO A 48 -41.80 9.07 1.92
C PRO A 48 -40.70 8.08 2.35
N PRO A 49 -39.50 8.56 2.75
CA PRO A 49 -38.43 7.70 3.23
C PRO A 49 -38.95 6.86 4.39
N GLY A 50 -38.82 5.53 4.27
CA GLY A 50 -39.10 4.63 5.36
C GLY A 50 -38.18 4.91 6.56
N PRO A 51 -38.61 4.57 7.79
CA PRO A 51 -37.74 4.70 8.95
C PRO A 51 -36.43 3.92 8.72
N PRO A 52 -35.27 4.45 9.16
CA PRO A 52 -34.01 3.75 9.02
C PRO A 52 -34.13 2.36 9.69
N PRO A 53 -33.53 1.31 9.09
CA PRO A 53 -33.50 0.01 9.73
C PRO A 53 -32.84 0.15 11.10
N ILE A 54 -33.51 -0.33 12.15
CA ILE A 54 -32.93 -0.44 13.49
C ILE A 54 -31.85 -1.52 13.39
N VAL A 55 -30.60 -1.10 13.21
CA VAL A 55 -29.45 -2.01 13.26
C VAL A 55 -29.24 -2.35 14.75
N PRO A 56 -29.39 -3.62 15.16
CA PRO A 56 -29.09 -4.00 16.54
C PRO A 56 -27.63 -3.67 16.85
N PRO A 57 -27.32 -3.21 18.08
CA PRO A 57 -25.94 -2.92 18.47
C PRO A 57 -25.09 -4.17 18.27
N LEU A 58 -23.96 -4.02 17.57
CA LEU A 58 -22.97 -5.08 17.43
C LEU A 58 -22.57 -5.55 18.85
N PRO A 59 -22.49 -6.87 19.09
CA PRO A 59 -22.01 -7.37 20.37
C PRO A 59 -20.60 -6.81 20.65
N PRO A 60 -20.29 -6.47 21.91
CA PRO A 60 -18.95 -6.03 22.27
C PRO A 60 -17.95 -7.13 21.89
N VAL A 61 -16.98 -6.78 21.06
CA VAL A 61 -15.86 -7.67 20.72
C VAL A 61 -15.12 -7.96 22.02
N ALA A 62 -15.05 -9.23 22.40
CA ALA A 62 -14.35 -9.63 23.62
C ALA A 62 -12.89 -9.17 23.55
N PRO A 63 -12.33 -8.60 24.64
CA PRO A 63 -10.92 -8.21 24.64
C PRO A 63 -10.02 -9.43 24.41
N PRO A 64 -8.93 -9.28 23.66
CA PRO A 64 -7.97 -10.37 23.45
C PRO A 64 -7.43 -10.86 24.80
N GLY A 65 -7.39 -12.18 24.99
CA GLY A 65 -6.91 -12.80 26.23
C GLY A 65 -5.42 -12.54 26.49
N PRO A 66 -4.96 -12.68 27.76
CA PRO A 66 -3.62 -12.29 28.21
C PRO A 66 -2.45 -13.14 27.66
N ASP A 67 -2.71 -14.25 26.97
CA ASP A 67 -1.67 -15.11 26.36
C ASP A 67 -1.24 -14.63 24.95
N GLY A 68 -1.40 -13.34 24.67
CA GLY A 68 -1.08 -12.66 23.41
C GLY A 68 0.41 -12.52 23.13
N ALA A 69 1.20 -13.59 23.33
CA ALA A 69 2.48 -13.70 22.64
C ALA A 69 2.19 -13.59 21.14
N ASP A 70 2.92 -12.72 20.43
CA ASP A 70 2.86 -12.43 18.99
C ASP A 70 2.47 -13.68 18.16
N LYS A 71 1.19 -14.03 18.11
CA LYS A 71 0.63 -15.06 17.23
C LYS A 71 0.43 -14.41 15.89
N SER A 72 1.53 -13.85 15.40
CA SER A 72 1.57 -13.31 14.09
C SER A 72 1.36 -14.45 13.11
N VAL A 73 0.19 -14.44 12.49
CA VAL A 73 -0.19 -15.35 11.40
C VAL A 73 0.77 -15.21 10.21
N TRP A 74 1.50 -14.09 10.13
CA TRP A 74 2.37 -13.75 9.02
C TRP A 74 3.75 -14.39 9.16
N PRO A 75 4.18 -15.23 8.21
CA PRO A 75 5.54 -15.76 8.20
C PRO A 75 6.56 -14.64 7.94
N ALA A 76 7.80 -14.82 8.39
CA ALA A 76 8.89 -13.91 8.04
C ALA A 76 9.08 -13.82 6.51
N PRO A 77 9.71 -12.76 5.97
CA PRO A 77 10.11 -12.71 4.57
C PRO A 77 11.09 -13.85 4.25
N GLU A 78 10.71 -14.76 3.36
CA GLU A 78 11.55 -15.92 3.00
C GLU A 78 12.18 -15.82 1.61
N ARG A 79 11.66 -14.92 0.75
CA ARG A 79 12.07 -14.82 -0.65
C ARG A 79 12.74 -13.50 -0.97
N SER A 80 13.87 -13.58 -1.67
CA SER A 80 14.71 -12.46 -2.08
C SER A 80 15.36 -12.76 -3.43
N ASP A 81 14.55 -13.16 -4.42
CA ASP A 81 15.05 -13.61 -5.73
C ASP A 81 15.73 -12.51 -6.55
N PHE A 82 15.53 -11.25 -6.15
CA PHE A 82 16.13 -10.05 -6.72
C PHE A 82 16.23 -8.95 -5.66
N GLY A 83 17.01 -7.90 -5.94
CA GLY A 83 17.24 -6.80 -5.02
C GLY A 83 15.97 -5.97 -4.79
N LEU A 84 15.48 -5.99 -3.55
CA LEU A 84 14.40 -5.16 -3.06
C LEU A 84 14.91 -4.38 -1.85
N LYS A 85 14.83 -3.05 -1.91
CA LYS A 85 15.15 -2.14 -0.82
C LYS A 85 13.89 -1.39 -0.41
N VAL A 86 13.59 -1.39 0.88
CA VAL A 86 12.44 -0.71 1.46
C VAL A 86 12.91 0.16 2.62
N GLU A 87 12.50 1.42 2.61
CA GLU A 87 12.76 2.38 3.69
C GLU A 87 11.46 3.04 4.13
N LEU A 88 11.34 3.31 5.42
CA LEU A 88 10.24 4.06 6.01
C LEU A 88 10.78 5.41 6.50
N SER A 89 10.19 6.49 6.01
CA SER A 89 10.50 7.87 6.42
C SER A 89 9.31 8.45 7.18
N ALA A 90 9.56 9.02 8.35
CA ALA A 90 8.58 9.78 9.12
C ALA A 90 9.30 10.82 10.00
N PRO A 91 8.67 11.96 10.34
CA PRO A 91 9.24 12.95 11.23
C PRO A 91 9.67 12.34 12.57
N ALA A 92 10.90 12.66 12.99
CA ALA A 92 11.49 12.19 14.24
C ALA A 92 11.57 10.66 14.41
N ALA A 93 11.41 9.89 13.33
CA ALA A 93 11.56 8.44 13.36
C ALA A 93 12.97 8.04 13.81
N LYS A 94 13.06 7.06 14.72
CA LYS A 94 14.34 6.54 15.23
C LYS A 94 14.30 5.02 15.28
N GLN A 95 15.27 4.38 14.65
CA GLN A 95 15.44 2.95 14.77
C GLN A 95 16.20 2.62 16.07
N ASP A 96 15.68 1.68 16.85
CA ASP A 96 16.39 1.15 18.01
C ASP A 96 17.37 0.03 17.65
N LYS A 97 18.06 -0.50 18.67
CA LYS A 97 19.05 -1.59 18.51
C LYS A 97 18.44 -2.91 18.01
N ASP A 98 17.13 -3.10 18.17
CA ASP A 98 16.39 -4.30 17.78
C ASP A 98 15.78 -4.14 16.38
N GLY A 99 16.09 -3.03 15.71
CA GLY A 99 15.64 -2.70 14.36
C GLY A 99 14.21 -2.14 14.30
N VAL A 100 13.58 -1.86 15.44
CA VAL A 100 12.22 -1.30 15.50
C VAL A 100 12.26 0.21 15.30
N ILE A 101 11.48 0.71 14.35
CA ILE A 101 11.37 2.13 14.03
C ILE A 101 10.32 2.76 14.96
N HIS A 102 10.75 3.65 15.85
CA HIS A 102 9.85 4.39 16.74
C HIS A 102 9.35 5.64 16.02
N VAL A 103 8.03 5.79 15.90
CA VAL A 103 7.34 6.92 15.26
C VAL A 103 6.38 7.56 16.26
N SER A 104 6.06 8.85 16.11
CA SER A 104 5.06 9.53 16.94
C SER A 104 3.68 9.44 16.30
N ALA A 105 2.63 9.16 17.09
CA ALA A 105 1.26 9.18 16.59
C ALA A 105 0.90 10.53 15.92
N GLY A 106 0.11 10.46 14.86
CA GLY A 106 -0.28 11.61 14.04
C GLY A 106 0.81 12.06 13.07
N SER A 107 1.99 11.42 13.05
CA SER A 107 3.04 11.76 12.09
C SER A 107 2.71 11.20 10.71
N PRO A 108 2.93 11.98 9.64
CA PRO A 108 2.87 11.44 8.30
C PRO A 108 4.05 10.54 8.04
N MET A 109 3.83 9.48 7.27
CA MET A 109 4.87 8.54 6.87
C MET A 109 4.89 8.32 5.37
N THR A 110 6.06 7.94 4.88
CA THR A 110 6.31 7.68 3.47
C THR A 110 7.16 6.43 3.34
N VAL A 111 6.80 5.58 2.38
CA VAL A 111 7.50 4.33 2.07
C VAL A 111 8.26 4.53 0.77
N HIS A 112 9.56 4.29 0.81
CA HIS A 112 10.43 4.30 -0.36
C HIS A 112 10.73 2.87 -0.75
N VAL A 113 10.43 2.52 -2.00
CA VAL A 113 10.65 1.19 -2.55
C VAL A 113 11.55 1.30 -3.78
N LYS A 114 12.63 0.54 -3.80
CA LYS A 114 13.55 0.47 -4.94
C LYS A 114 13.88 -0.97 -5.27
N THR A 115 13.86 -1.31 -6.55
CA THR A 115 14.13 -2.66 -7.03
C THR A 115 15.22 -2.66 -8.10
N ASP A 116 15.90 -3.78 -8.31
CA ASP A 116 16.87 -3.97 -9.40
C ASP A 116 16.24 -4.59 -10.66
N ARG A 117 14.93 -4.82 -10.65
CA ARG A 117 14.12 -5.35 -11.75
C ARG A 117 12.80 -4.61 -11.89
N ASP A 118 12.29 -4.57 -13.12
CA ASP A 118 10.91 -4.16 -13.38
C ASP A 118 9.95 -5.14 -12.72
N CYS A 119 9.05 -4.63 -11.87
CA CYS A 119 8.16 -5.46 -11.07
C CYS A 119 6.87 -4.71 -10.71
N ARG A 120 5.97 -5.44 -10.06
CA ARG A 120 4.80 -4.91 -9.36
C ARG A 120 4.98 -5.03 -7.85
N VAL A 121 4.50 -4.05 -7.10
CA VAL A 121 4.67 -3.96 -5.65
C VAL A 121 3.32 -3.88 -4.94
N SER A 122 3.21 -4.59 -3.82
CA SER A 122 2.10 -4.45 -2.88
C SER A 122 2.64 -4.22 -1.47
N ILE A 123 2.00 -3.32 -0.73
CA ILE A 123 2.43 -2.88 0.60
C ILE A 123 1.25 -3.02 1.57
N TRP A 124 1.53 -3.64 2.71
CA TRP A 124 0.58 -3.79 3.82
C TRP A 124 1.18 -3.28 5.11
N ILE A 125 0.32 -2.71 5.96
CA ILE A 125 0.57 -2.51 7.38
C ILE A 125 -0.13 -3.64 8.11
N ILE A 126 0.61 -4.36 8.96
CA ILE A 126 0.09 -5.41 9.81
C ILE A 126 0.25 -4.93 11.24
N GLU A 127 -0.88 -4.62 11.88
CA GLU A 127 -0.94 -4.17 13.26
C GLU A 127 -0.56 -5.31 14.22
N ALA A 128 -0.16 -4.95 15.44
CA ALA A 128 0.15 -5.92 16.50
C ALA A 128 -1.00 -6.89 16.80
N ASN A 129 -2.26 -6.46 16.64
CA ASN A 129 -3.46 -7.29 16.82
C ASN A 129 -3.72 -8.26 15.64
N GLY A 130 -2.93 -8.20 14.56
CA GLY A 130 -3.08 -9.01 13.34
C GLY A 130 -3.98 -8.41 12.27
N HIS A 131 -4.66 -7.29 12.55
CA HIS A 131 -5.37 -6.51 11.54
C HIS A 131 -4.39 -6.07 10.46
N THR A 132 -4.77 -6.28 9.20
CA THR A 132 -3.89 -5.98 8.07
C THR A 132 -4.57 -5.03 7.11
N THR A 133 -3.90 -3.93 6.78
CA THR A 133 -4.39 -2.92 5.83
C THR A 133 -3.47 -2.88 4.62
N ARG A 134 -3.99 -3.17 3.43
CA ARG A 134 -3.27 -2.91 2.17
C ARG A 134 -3.33 -1.43 1.88
N VAL A 135 -2.17 -0.78 2.00
CA VAL A 135 -2.01 0.65 1.73
C VAL A 135 -1.63 0.94 0.29
N PHE A 136 -1.08 -0.04 -0.44
CA PHE A 136 -0.72 0.11 -1.85
C PHE A 136 -0.75 -1.24 -2.61
N PRO A 137 -1.26 -1.30 -3.85
CA PRO A 137 -2.05 -0.26 -4.51
C PRO A 137 -3.39 -0.03 -3.78
N ASN A 138 -3.98 1.15 -3.99
CA ASN A 138 -5.25 1.56 -3.40
C ASN A 138 -6.08 2.36 -4.43
N ASP A 139 -7.26 2.86 -4.04
CA ASP A 139 -8.18 3.53 -4.99
C ASP A 139 -7.66 4.86 -5.54
N ASP A 140 -6.73 5.52 -4.83
CA ASP A 140 -6.10 6.78 -5.25
C ASP A 140 -4.70 6.60 -5.86
N ASP A 141 -4.11 5.42 -5.72
CA ASP A 141 -2.75 5.08 -6.15
C ASP A 141 -2.72 3.63 -6.65
N THR A 142 -3.18 3.46 -7.90
CA THR A 142 -3.46 2.15 -8.50
C THR A 142 -2.28 1.58 -9.30
N ASP A 143 -1.33 2.42 -9.72
CA ASP A 143 -0.16 1.97 -10.49
C ASP A 143 0.89 1.37 -9.55
N ASP A 144 0.87 0.04 -9.48
CA ASP A 144 1.76 -0.79 -8.68
C ASP A 144 3.11 -1.07 -9.34
N ARG A 145 3.37 -0.52 -10.53
CA ARG A 145 4.61 -0.78 -11.28
C ARG A 145 5.78 0.01 -10.70
N VAL A 146 6.92 -0.67 -10.60
CA VAL A 146 8.22 -0.10 -10.24
C VAL A 146 9.23 -0.51 -11.29
N ARG A 147 9.94 0.46 -11.86
CA ARG A 147 11.01 0.22 -12.83
C ARG A 147 12.33 -0.05 -12.12
N ALA A 148 13.15 -0.90 -12.73
CA ALA A 148 14.48 -1.23 -12.22
C ALA A 148 15.32 0.04 -12.00
N GLY A 149 15.88 0.19 -10.80
CA GLY A 149 16.74 1.29 -10.41
C GLY A 149 16.02 2.60 -10.07
N GLU A 150 14.73 2.74 -10.40
CA GLU A 150 13.90 3.88 -10.02
C GLU A 150 13.34 3.69 -8.59
N GLU A 151 13.24 4.78 -7.84
CA GLU A 151 12.59 4.76 -6.52
C GLU A 151 11.11 5.09 -6.67
N ARG A 152 10.26 4.24 -6.09
CA ARG A 152 8.83 4.48 -5.93
C ARG A 152 8.56 4.98 -4.52
N VAL A 153 7.90 6.13 -4.44
CA VAL A 153 7.46 6.74 -3.19
C VAL A 153 5.95 6.49 -3.00
N VAL A 154 5.55 6.09 -1.79
CA VAL A 154 4.15 5.83 -1.39
C VAL A 154 3.85 6.59 -0.09
N PRO A 155 2.87 7.51 -0.06
CA PRO A 155 1.99 7.91 -1.15
C PRO A 155 2.69 8.49 -2.37
N GLY A 156 2.19 8.15 -3.56
CA GLY A 156 2.72 8.64 -4.84
C GLY A 156 2.12 9.95 -5.34
N ASN A 157 1.13 10.48 -4.63
CA ASN A 157 0.35 11.66 -4.99
C ASN A 157 -0.24 12.31 -3.73
N ASP A 158 -0.86 13.47 -3.90
CA ASP A 158 -1.42 14.31 -2.83
C ASP A 158 -2.87 13.97 -2.46
N LYS A 159 -3.46 12.92 -3.05
CA LYS A 159 -4.87 12.56 -2.79
C LYS A 159 -5.05 11.90 -1.43
N TYR A 160 -3.98 11.34 -0.86
CA TYR A 160 -4.00 10.66 0.43
C TYR A 160 -2.67 10.80 1.17
N GLU A 161 -2.72 10.61 2.48
CA GLU A 161 -1.58 10.62 3.36
C GLU A 161 -1.61 9.36 4.22
N LEU A 162 -0.44 8.78 4.51
CA LEU A 162 -0.32 7.73 5.50
C LEU A 162 0.00 8.40 6.82
N VAL A 163 -0.99 8.50 7.70
CA VAL A 163 -0.83 9.08 9.04
C VAL A 163 -0.79 7.95 10.06
N THR A 164 0.23 7.97 10.91
CA THR A 164 0.43 6.93 11.94
C THR A 164 -0.61 7.05 13.06
N THR A 165 -1.21 5.94 13.43
CA THR A 165 -2.04 5.80 14.64
C THR A 165 -1.24 5.07 15.71
N ARG A 166 -1.54 5.34 16.99
CA ARG A 166 -0.84 4.71 18.10
C ARG A 166 -0.95 3.18 18.00
N THR A 167 0.17 2.49 18.16
CA THR A 167 0.20 1.02 18.16
C THR A 167 -0.63 0.50 19.35
N GLU A 168 -1.51 -0.45 19.09
CA GLU A 168 -2.34 -1.06 20.13
C GLU A 168 -1.52 -2.03 21.01
N GLY A 169 -1.64 -1.89 22.32
CA GLY A 169 -0.96 -2.76 23.28
C GLY A 169 0.56 -2.55 23.33
N ALA A 170 1.27 -3.63 23.65
CA ALA A 170 2.74 -3.63 23.80
C ALA A 170 3.48 -4.19 22.56
N GLY A 171 2.76 -4.48 21.48
CA GLY A 171 3.32 -5.09 20.28
C GLY A 171 4.01 -4.09 19.35
N VAL A 172 4.36 -4.57 18.17
CA VAL A 172 4.92 -3.76 17.07
C VAL A 172 4.10 -3.95 15.82
N ASP A 173 3.92 -2.87 15.08
CA ASP A 173 3.34 -2.90 13.75
C ASP A 173 4.42 -3.27 12.74
N ARG A 174 4.01 -3.82 11.60
CA ARG A 174 4.92 -4.26 10.54
C ARG A 174 4.50 -3.72 9.21
N LEU A 175 5.46 -3.22 8.46
CA LEU A 175 5.29 -2.84 7.07
C LEU A 175 5.82 -3.96 6.19
N ARG A 176 4.93 -4.66 5.49
CA ARG A 176 5.27 -5.78 4.61
C ARG A 176 5.22 -5.33 3.17
N VAL A 177 6.26 -5.64 2.41
CA VAL A 177 6.34 -5.37 0.97
C VAL A 177 6.55 -6.67 0.21
N LEU A 178 5.75 -6.86 -0.83
CA LEU A 178 5.89 -7.94 -1.83
C LEU A 178 6.20 -7.32 -3.18
N ALA A 179 7.26 -7.77 -3.84
CA ALA A 179 7.60 -7.40 -5.21
C ALA A 179 7.65 -8.66 -6.09
N THR A 180 7.02 -8.61 -7.27
CA THR A 180 7.01 -9.73 -8.23
C THR A 180 7.23 -9.23 -9.65
N THR A 181 8.03 -9.96 -10.44
CA THR A 181 8.22 -9.62 -11.87
C THR A 181 7.14 -10.21 -12.78
N GLY A 182 6.19 -10.97 -12.21
CA GLY A 182 5.07 -11.58 -12.92
C GLY A 182 3.72 -11.02 -12.47
N GLU A 183 2.67 -11.81 -12.67
CA GLU A 183 1.36 -11.50 -12.12
C GLU A 183 1.40 -11.61 -10.58
N PRO A 184 0.85 -10.63 -9.84
CA PRO A 184 0.70 -10.77 -8.40
C PRO A 184 -0.18 -11.97 -8.05
N PRO A 185 0.07 -12.62 -6.89
CA PRO A 185 -0.83 -13.67 -6.42
C PRO A 185 -2.23 -13.10 -6.22
N ALA A 186 -3.25 -13.93 -6.44
CA ALA A 186 -4.62 -13.55 -6.15
C ALA A 186 -4.78 -13.34 -4.63
N PHE A 187 -4.92 -12.08 -4.23
CA PHE A 187 -5.23 -11.73 -2.84
C PHE A 187 -6.72 -11.97 -2.56
N PRO A 188 -7.10 -12.32 -1.32
CA PRO A 188 -8.52 -12.27 -0.94
C PRO A 188 -9.08 -10.86 -1.19
N PRO A 189 -10.40 -10.71 -1.35
CA PRO A 189 -11.01 -9.41 -1.66
C PRO A 189 -10.82 -8.40 -0.51
N GLY A 190 -10.84 -8.87 0.74
CA GLY A 190 -10.83 -8.03 1.94
C GLY A 190 -12.09 -7.18 2.09
N ALA A 191 -12.13 -6.37 3.13
CA ALA A 191 -13.16 -5.35 3.35
C ALA A 191 -12.63 -3.97 2.88
N LYS A 192 -13.50 -3.12 2.34
CA LYS A 192 -13.13 -1.75 2.00
C LYS A 192 -13.31 -0.83 3.20
N SER A 193 -12.28 -0.05 3.51
CA SER A 193 -12.28 0.97 4.56
C SER A 193 -11.72 2.25 3.96
N GLY A 194 -12.64 3.14 3.56
CA GLY A 194 -12.32 4.26 2.70
C GLY A 194 -11.63 3.80 1.42
N ARG A 195 -10.42 4.30 1.17
CA ARG A 195 -9.59 4.00 -0.02
C ARG A 195 -8.75 2.72 0.12
N PHE A 196 -8.68 2.15 1.31
CA PHE A 196 -7.81 1.01 1.63
C PHE A 196 -8.60 -0.30 1.66
N THR A 197 -7.86 -1.41 1.63
CA THR A 197 -8.43 -2.75 1.81
C THR A 197 -7.93 -3.33 3.12
N GLU A 198 -8.85 -3.68 4.00
CA GLU A 198 -8.60 -4.29 5.31
C GLU A 198 -8.84 -5.80 5.27
N PHE A 199 -8.07 -6.52 6.07
CA PHE A 199 -8.12 -7.96 6.22
C PHE A 199 -8.09 -8.30 7.71
N ALA A 200 -9.09 -9.07 8.13
CA ALA A 200 -9.21 -9.55 9.51
C ALA A 200 -9.63 -11.02 9.51
N GLY A 201 -9.34 -11.72 10.61
CA GLY A 201 -9.73 -13.11 10.83
C GLY A 201 -9.33 -14.02 9.64
N PRO A 202 -10.26 -14.84 9.11
CA PRO A 202 -9.97 -15.77 8.01
C PRO A 202 -9.42 -15.13 6.73
N ASP A 203 -9.74 -13.87 6.45
CA ASP A 203 -9.21 -13.17 5.28
C ASP A 203 -7.73 -12.78 5.46
N ALA A 204 -7.33 -12.40 6.69
CA ALA A 204 -5.93 -12.15 7.01
C ALA A 204 -5.09 -13.42 6.92
N GLU A 205 -5.62 -14.57 7.34
CA GLU A 205 -4.97 -15.89 7.19
C GLU A 205 -4.81 -16.30 5.72
N ARG A 206 -5.86 -16.08 4.91
CA ARG A 206 -5.81 -16.32 3.46
C ARG A 206 -4.80 -15.40 2.77
N LEU A 207 -4.73 -14.13 3.19
CA LEU A 207 -3.74 -13.18 2.69
C LEU A 207 -2.32 -13.61 3.06
N ALA A 208 -2.06 -13.96 4.32
CA ALA A 208 -0.76 -14.45 4.77
C ALA A 208 -0.34 -15.72 4.01
N SER A 209 -1.29 -16.62 3.71
CA SER A 209 -1.06 -17.83 2.92
C SER A 209 -0.72 -17.52 1.46
N ALA A 210 -1.42 -16.56 0.85
CA ALA A 210 -1.14 -16.10 -0.51
C ALA A 210 0.25 -15.45 -0.62
N VAL A 211 0.64 -14.64 0.38
CA VAL A 211 1.94 -13.96 0.41
C VAL A 211 3.08 -14.91 0.77
N ARG A 212 2.87 -15.98 1.54
CA ARG A 212 3.89 -17.02 1.80
C ARG A 212 4.43 -17.63 0.50
N GLY A 213 3.71 -17.49 -0.61
CA GLY A 213 4.14 -18.04 -1.88
C GLY A 213 4.07 -19.55 -1.86
N ALA A 214 3.02 -20.12 -1.26
CA ALA A 214 2.62 -21.49 -1.56
C ALA A 214 2.22 -21.53 -3.03
N ILE A 215 3.21 -21.70 -3.90
CA ILE A 215 3.01 -21.82 -5.33
C ILE A 215 2.32 -23.16 -5.51
N ILE A 216 1.01 -23.14 -5.76
CA ILE A 216 0.33 -24.28 -6.35
C ILE A 216 0.98 -24.44 -7.73
N LYS A 217 2.04 -25.26 -7.78
CA LYS A 217 2.68 -25.62 -9.04
C LYS A 217 1.60 -26.33 -9.86
N LYS A 218 1.15 -25.69 -10.93
CA LYS A 218 0.43 -26.41 -11.96
C LYS A 218 1.38 -27.50 -12.46
N THR A 219 0.98 -28.76 -12.39
CA THR A 219 1.77 -29.87 -12.93
C THR A 219 2.04 -29.58 -14.41
N GLY A 220 3.31 -29.37 -14.77
CA GLY A 220 3.73 -28.98 -16.13
C GLY A 220 3.83 -27.46 -16.40
N GLY A 221 3.64 -26.60 -15.40
CA GLY A 221 3.87 -25.16 -15.51
C GLY A 221 5.36 -24.79 -15.49
N GLY A 222 5.72 -23.69 -16.17
CA GLY A 222 7.08 -23.13 -16.12
C GLY A 222 7.52 -22.72 -14.72
N ALA A 223 8.80 -22.34 -14.59
CA ALA A 223 9.35 -21.83 -13.34
C ALA A 223 8.49 -20.66 -12.82
N PRO A 224 8.26 -20.57 -11.51
CA PRO A 224 7.50 -19.46 -10.93
C PRO A 224 8.20 -18.12 -11.19
N ALA A 225 7.42 -17.05 -11.27
CA ALA A 225 7.97 -15.71 -11.39
C ALA A 225 8.89 -15.39 -10.20
N PRO A 226 10.04 -14.72 -10.44
CA PRO A 226 10.86 -14.14 -9.39
C PRO A 226 10.07 -13.24 -8.47
N LEU A 227 10.33 -13.36 -7.17
CA LEU A 227 9.63 -12.64 -6.11
C LEU A 227 10.61 -12.25 -5.00
N ALA A 228 10.44 -11.04 -4.48
CA ALA A 228 11.20 -10.53 -3.34
C ALA A 228 10.24 -10.00 -2.27
N GLN A 229 10.62 -10.15 -1.01
CA GLN A 229 9.87 -9.70 0.16
C GLN A 229 10.76 -8.92 1.10
N ALA A 230 10.19 -7.89 1.72
CA ALA A 230 10.84 -7.13 2.77
C ALA A 230 9.83 -6.83 3.88
N GLU A 231 10.34 -6.70 5.10
CA GLU A 231 9.56 -6.32 6.26
C GLU A 231 10.33 -5.30 7.09
N LEU A 232 9.64 -4.23 7.50
CA LEU A 232 10.11 -3.29 8.51
C LEU A 232 9.22 -3.41 9.74
N ARG A 233 9.81 -3.28 10.93
CA ARG A 233 9.08 -3.26 12.21
C ARG A 233 9.05 -1.84 12.72
N PHE A 234 7.89 -1.38 13.18
CA PHE A 234 7.75 -0.04 13.74
C PHE A 234 6.79 -0.02 14.93
N HIS A 235 6.93 0.98 15.79
CA HIS A 235 6.08 1.17 16.95
C HIS A 235 5.71 2.65 17.06
N VAL A 236 4.43 2.94 17.15
CA VAL A 236 3.89 4.30 17.19
C VAL A 236 3.52 4.66 18.63
N LYS A 237 4.21 5.67 19.18
CA LYS A 237 4.04 6.15 20.56
C LYS A 237 2.90 7.16 20.71
#